data_AF-A0A660WCN8-F1
#
_entry.id   AF-A0A660WCN8-F1
#
_cell.length_a   1.000
_cell.length_b   1.000
_cell.length_c   1.000
_cell.angle_alpha   90.00
_cell.angle_beta   90.00
_cell.angle_gamma   90.00
#
_symmetry.space_group_name_H-M   'P 1'
#
loop_
_entity.id
_entity.type
_entity.pdbx_description
1 polymer ?
#
loop_
_entity_poly.entity_id
_entity_poly.type
_entity_poly.pdbx_seq_one_letter_code
_entity_poly.pdbx_strand_id
1 'polypeptide(L)'
;MLDNSALSYDENIQIIHHCEMRGIRYRLIPSLFDMIASKARVDLLNFVPIIHFGSPKIEGFNGLFKRLIDVTVSAAALILLSPLLIAAMIAIRLDSPGFPLFRQERVGQGGRRFKIYKFRTMHKGAHNGSKLTQRDDPRITRIGGFLRKYSLDELPQLINVLIGDMSLVGPRAVVPCVVEKFGDLERMTLNVRPGITGLAQVSGRDELGFLEKSLLNIYYVKNYSLLFDFKIFIKTFFTVLSRVGTNGTRLD
;
A
#
# COMPACT_ATOMS: atom_id res chain seq x y z
N MET A 1 27.69 17.65 13.70
CA MET A 1 27.88 16.53 12.76
C MET A 1 28.40 15.37 13.57
N LEU A 2 27.49 14.55 14.13
CA LEU A 2 27.81 13.20 14.57
C LEU A 2 26.60 12.33 14.26
N ASP A 3 26.93 11.37 13.42
CA ASP A 3 26.17 10.28 12.84
C ASP A 3 25.91 9.20 13.92
N ASN A 4 24.86 8.40 13.71
CA ASN A 4 24.50 7.16 14.41
C ASN A 4 24.75 7.06 15.93
N SER A 5 23.64 6.95 16.66
CA SER A 5 23.42 6.07 17.82
C SER A 5 24.50 5.00 18.07
N ALA A 6 25.61 5.38 18.71
CA ALA A 6 26.67 4.48 19.15
C ALA A 6 26.52 4.04 20.60
N LEU A 7 25.54 4.59 21.31
CA LEU A 7 25.28 4.34 22.72
C LEU A 7 24.01 3.51 22.87
N SER A 8 24.09 2.48 23.72
CA SER A 8 22.95 1.69 24.16
C SER A 8 21.88 2.57 24.80
N TYR A 9 20.64 2.10 24.80
CA TYR A 9 19.52 2.81 25.44
C TYR A 9 19.84 3.15 26.91
N ASP A 10 20.44 2.19 27.63
CA ASP A 10 20.82 2.35 29.03
C ASP A 10 21.93 3.39 29.23
N GLU A 11 22.88 3.49 28.30
CA GLU A 11 23.97 4.46 28.36
C GLU A 11 23.44 5.89 28.15
N ASN A 12 22.47 6.07 27.25
CA ASN A 12 21.82 7.37 27.05
C ASN A 12 21.07 7.83 28.31
N ILE A 13 20.36 6.92 28.99
CA ILE A 13 19.63 7.22 30.23
C ILE A 13 20.61 7.62 31.35
N GLN A 14 21.74 6.92 31.49
CA GLN A 14 22.75 7.26 32.49
C GLN A 14 23.37 8.66 32.24
N ILE A 15 23.64 9.00 30.99
CA ILE A 15 24.18 10.32 30.62
C ILE A 15 23.18 11.43 30.91
N ILE A 16 21.90 11.22 30.55
CA ILE A 16 20.82 12.16 30.85
C ILE A 16 20.73 12.41 32.37
N HIS A 17 20.67 11.33 33.16
CA HIS A 17 20.59 11.42 34.62
C HIS A 17 21.80 12.16 35.22
N HIS A 18 23.01 11.91 34.72
CA HIS A 18 24.21 12.61 35.18
C HIS A 18 24.22 14.10 34.83
N CYS A 19 23.70 14.46 33.65
CA CYS A 19 23.52 15.86 33.25
C CYS A 19 22.50 16.56 34.15
N GLU A 20 21.40 15.90 34.50
CA GLU A 20 20.36 16.44 35.40
C GLU A 20 20.89 16.69 36.81
N MET A 21 21.60 15.71 37.39
CA MET A 21 22.21 15.83 38.72
C MET A 21 23.22 16.97 38.84
N ARG A 22 23.79 17.42 37.72
CA ARG A 22 24.79 18.50 37.67
C ARG A 22 24.25 19.80 37.08
N GLY A 23 22.95 19.88 36.79
CA GLY A 23 22.33 21.07 36.19
C GLY A 23 22.86 21.43 34.80
N ILE A 24 23.40 20.44 34.07
CA ILE A 24 23.98 20.65 32.74
C ILE A 24 22.84 20.62 31.71
N ARG A 25 22.67 21.72 30.96
CA ARG A 25 21.71 21.78 29.86
C ARG A 25 22.13 20.84 28.74
N TYR A 26 21.28 19.88 28.40
CA TYR A 26 21.48 18.95 27.28
C TYR A 26 20.40 19.15 26.20
N ARG A 27 20.67 18.68 24.98
CA ARG A 27 19.74 18.68 23.85
C ARG A 27 19.81 17.32 23.16
N LEU A 28 18.67 16.62 23.10
CA LEU A 28 18.54 15.35 22.39
C LEU A 28 18.09 15.61 20.95
N ILE A 29 18.80 15.02 20.00
CA ILE A 29 18.42 14.99 18.59
C ILE A 29 17.96 13.57 18.32
N PRO A 30 16.66 13.31 18.14
CA PRO A 30 16.17 12.01 17.71
C PRO A 30 16.81 11.65 16.37
N SER A 31 16.97 10.36 16.08
CA SER A 31 17.40 9.96 14.76
C SER A 31 16.41 10.48 13.70
N LEU A 32 16.89 10.75 12.48
CA LEU A 32 16.03 11.13 11.34
C LEU A 32 14.87 10.14 11.14
N PHE A 33 15.11 8.86 11.48
CA PHE A 33 14.11 7.81 11.44
C PHE A 33 13.04 7.99 12.53
N ASP A 34 13.39 8.37 13.76
CA ASP A 34 12.45 8.65 14.86
C ASP A 34 11.59 9.89 14.59
N MET A 35 12.17 10.90 13.94
CA MET A 35 11.43 12.09 13.48
C MET A 35 10.41 11.76 12.39
N ILE A 36 10.76 10.89 11.43
CA ILE A 36 9.81 10.43 10.40
C ILE A 36 8.81 9.42 11.01
N ALA A 37 9.23 8.67 12.04
CA ALA A 37 8.46 7.61 12.65
C ALA A 37 7.39 8.08 13.63
N SER A 38 7.61 9.19 14.31
CA SER A 38 6.72 9.66 15.35
C SER A 38 6.08 10.98 14.92
N LYS A 39 4.78 10.96 14.66
CA LYS A 39 3.93 12.13 14.96
C LYS A 39 3.87 12.28 16.48
N ALA A 40 5.03 12.38 17.15
CA ALA A 40 5.15 12.55 18.57
C ALA A 40 4.48 13.88 18.91
N ARG A 41 3.31 13.79 19.53
CA ARG A 41 2.70 14.94 20.19
C ARG A 41 3.15 14.88 21.63
N VAL A 42 3.73 15.98 22.09
CA VAL A 42 4.02 16.18 23.50
C VAL A 42 2.73 16.74 24.09
N ASP A 43 2.03 15.93 24.86
CA ASP A 43 0.90 16.38 25.67
C ASP A 43 1.34 16.47 27.14
N LEU A 44 0.74 17.40 27.87
CA LEU A 44 0.98 17.57 29.30
C LEU A 44 -0.18 16.94 30.06
N LEU A 45 0.07 15.81 30.73
CA LEU A 45 -0.88 15.26 31.70
C LEU A 45 -0.41 15.66 33.10
N ASN A 46 -1.16 16.53 33.77
CA ASN A 46 -0.82 17.02 35.11
C ASN A 46 0.65 17.47 35.24
N PHE A 47 1.12 18.28 34.28
CA PHE A 47 2.49 18.82 34.24
C PHE A 47 3.61 17.81 33.95
N VAL A 48 3.27 16.55 33.68
CA VAL A 48 4.22 15.56 33.18
C VAL A 48 4.18 15.58 31.65
N PRO A 49 5.31 15.84 30.96
CA PRO A 49 5.37 15.75 29.50
C PRO A 49 5.30 14.28 29.10
N ILE A 50 4.21 13.90 28.43
CA ILE A 50 4.04 12.55 27.87
C ILE A 50 4.22 12.64 26.36
N ILE A 51 5.11 11.80 25.83
CA ILE A 51 5.30 11.65 24.39
C ILE A 51 4.33 10.57 23.89
N HIS A 52 3.30 11.00 23.17
CA HIS A 52 2.40 10.05 22.51
C HIS A 52 3.02 9.56 21.21
N PHE A 53 3.49 8.31 21.22
CA PHE A 53 3.76 7.59 19.98
C PHE A 53 2.43 7.14 19.40
N GLY A 54 1.90 7.89 18.43
CA GLY A 54 0.68 7.52 17.73
C GLY A 54 0.79 6.11 17.16
N SER A 55 0.04 5.16 17.72
CA SER A 55 -0.09 3.83 17.11
C SER A 55 -0.82 4.02 15.78
N PRO A 56 -0.24 3.63 14.63
CA PRO A 56 -0.86 3.83 13.33
C PRO A 56 -1.92 2.76 13.10
N LYS A 57 -2.93 2.74 13.96
CA LYS A 57 -4.13 1.97 13.76
C LYS A 57 -5.20 2.94 13.29
N ILE A 58 -5.80 2.63 12.14
CA ILE A 58 -7.01 3.29 11.66
C ILE A 58 -8.17 2.76 12.51
N GLU A 59 -8.20 3.14 13.79
CA GLU A 59 -9.22 2.75 14.76
C GLU A 59 -10.17 3.92 15.05
N GLY A 60 -11.38 3.62 15.51
CA GLY A 60 -12.42 4.61 15.82
C GLY A 60 -13.19 5.14 14.60
N PHE A 61 -13.73 6.36 14.73
CA PHE A 61 -14.62 6.99 13.74
C PHE A 61 -13.99 7.08 12.35
N ASN A 62 -12.70 7.42 12.24
CA ASN A 62 -12.01 7.52 10.96
C ASN A 62 -12.03 6.20 10.18
N GLY A 63 -11.87 5.07 10.86
CA GLY A 63 -11.94 3.74 10.23
C GLY A 63 -13.34 3.37 9.75
N LEU A 64 -14.38 3.77 10.49
CA LEU A 64 -15.77 3.56 10.08
C LEU A 64 -16.13 4.42 8.86
N PHE A 65 -15.80 5.72 8.89
CA PHE A 65 -16.00 6.61 7.73
C PHE A 65 -15.24 6.12 6.52
N LYS A 66 -13.97 5.71 6.69
CA LYS A 66 -13.19 5.11 5.63
C LYS A 66 -13.86 3.88 5.03
N ARG A 67 -14.41 3.01 5.88
CA ARG A 67 -15.13 1.81 5.44
C ARG A 67 -16.42 2.16 4.69
N LEU A 68 -17.18 3.14 5.15
CA LEU A 68 -18.39 3.60 4.47
C LEU A 68 -18.07 4.15 3.07
N ILE A 69 -17.02 4.97 2.95
CA ILE A 69 -16.54 5.47 1.65
C ILE A 69 -16.15 4.30 0.75
N ASP A 70 -15.36 3.36 1.27
CA ASP A 70 -14.92 2.18 0.51
C ASP A 70 -16.08 1.37 -0.05
N VAL A 71 -17.08 1.06 0.78
CA VAL A 71 -18.25 0.29 0.35
C VAL A 71 -19.07 1.06 -0.68
N THR A 72 -19.39 2.33 -0.38
CA THR A 72 -20.29 3.14 -1.22
C THR A 72 -19.67 3.37 -2.60
N VAL A 73 -18.40 3.78 -2.64
CA VAL A 73 -17.70 4.05 -3.91
C VAL A 73 -17.46 2.74 -4.68
N SER A 74 -17.10 1.64 -4.01
CA SER A 74 -16.89 0.36 -4.71
C SER A 74 -18.20 -0.23 -5.26
N ALA A 75 -19.31 -0.11 -4.51
CA ALA A 75 -20.61 -0.57 -4.96
C ALA A 75 -21.09 0.24 -6.18
N ALA A 76 -21.00 1.57 -6.11
CA ALA A 76 -21.34 2.44 -7.23
C ALA A 76 -20.45 2.15 -8.46
N ALA A 77 -19.14 2.00 -8.26
CA ALA A 77 -18.21 1.66 -9.34
C ALA A 77 -18.51 0.30 -9.97
N LEU A 78 -18.84 -0.73 -9.19
CA LEU A 78 -19.19 -2.05 -9.71
C LEU A 78 -20.47 -2.02 -10.55
N ILE A 79 -21.49 -1.27 -10.12
CA ILE A 79 -22.74 -1.11 -10.88
C ILE A 79 -22.46 -0.38 -12.20
N LEU A 80 -21.82 0.79 -12.12
CA LEU A 80 -21.53 1.64 -13.28
C LEU A 80 -20.59 0.96 -14.28
N LEU A 81 -19.58 0.23 -13.81
CA LEU A 81 -18.61 -0.47 -14.65
C LEU A 81 -19.05 -1.89 -15.01
N SER A 82 -20.20 -2.37 -14.54
CA SER A 82 -20.66 -3.74 -14.81
C SER A 82 -20.71 -4.10 -16.31
N PRO A 83 -21.15 -3.21 -17.24
CA PRO A 83 -21.13 -3.55 -18.67
C PRO A 83 -19.71 -3.75 -19.19
N LEU A 84 -18.77 -2.92 -18.73
CA LEU A 84 -17.34 -3.01 -19.08
C LEU A 84 -16.71 -4.30 -18.52
N LEU A 85 -17.03 -4.66 -17.27
CA LEU A 85 -16.54 -5.90 -16.65
C LEU A 85 -17.03 -7.13 -17.40
N ILE A 86 -18.30 -7.14 -17.81
CA ILE A 86 -18.88 -8.23 -18.62
C ILE A 86 -18.21 -8.30 -19.99
N ALA A 87 -18.05 -7.17 -20.68
CA ALA A 87 -17.35 -7.11 -21.96
C ALA A 87 -15.91 -7.62 -21.85
N ALA A 88 -15.18 -7.24 -20.80
CA ALA A 88 -13.83 -7.72 -20.54
C ALA A 88 -13.80 -9.25 -20.30
N MET A 89 -14.75 -9.79 -19.52
CA MET A 89 -14.85 -11.25 -19.31
C MET A 89 -15.08 -12.01 -20.62
N ILE A 90 -15.95 -11.50 -21.50
CA ILE A 90 -16.22 -12.10 -22.81
C ILE A 90 -14.94 -12.03 -23.67
N ALA A 91 -14.29 -10.86 -23.75
CA ALA A 91 -13.06 -10.68 -24.53
C ALA A 91 -11.94 -11.63 -24.09
N ILE A 92 -11.73 -11.80 -22.77
CA ILE A 92 -10.72 -12.74 -22.23
C ILE A 92 -11.03 -14.19 -22.63
N ARG A 93 -12.32 -14.56 -22.65
CA ARG A 93 -12.76 -15.93 -22.97
C ARG A 93 -12.66 -16.23 -24.46
N LEU A 94 -12.82 -15.22 -25.31
CA LEU A 94 -12.59 -15.32 -26.76
C LEU A 94 -11.09 -15.36 -27.10
N ASP A 95 -10.26 -14.63 -26.35
CA ASP A 95 -8.80 -14.58 -26.59
C ASP A 95 -8.06 -15.83 -26.09
N SER A 96 -8.54 -16.48 -25.02
CA SER A 96 -7.90 -17.69 -24.49
C SER A 96 -8.85 -18.63 -23.73
N PRO A 97 -8.64 -19.96 -23.78
CA PRO A 97 -9.52 -20.92 -23.11
C PRO A 97 -9.44 -20.82 -21.58
N GLY A 98 -10.58 -20.94 -20.90
CA GLY A 98 -10.70 -21.06 -19.43
C GLY A 98 -11.41 -19.88 -18.75
N PHE A 99 -11.34 -19.84 -17.42
CA PHE A 99 -12.09 -18.88 -16.61
C PHE A 99 -11.45 -17.46 -16.66
N PRO A 100 -12.25 -16.38 -16.87
CA PRO A 100 -11.71 -15.04 -17.09
C PRO A 100 -11.20 -14.35 -15.83
N LEU A 101 -11.52 -14.86 -14.64
CA LEU A 101 -10.98 -14.33 -13.38
C LEU A 101 -9.81 -15.18 -12.88
N PHE A 102 -8.75 -14.49 -12.47
CA PHE A 102 -7.62 -15.04 -11.76
C PHE A 102 -7.77 -14.77 -10.26
N ARG A 103 -7.35 -15.74 -9.44
CA ARG A 103 -7.40 -15.68 -7.98
C ARG A 103 -6.01 -16.00 -7.44
N GLN A 104 -5.52 -15.17 -6.52
CA GLN A 104 -4.23 -15.41 -5.87
C GLN A 104 -4.32 -15.14 -4.37
N GLU A 105 -3.64 -15.95 -3.57
CA GLU A 105 -3.57 -15.72 -2.13
C GLU A 105 -2.70 -14.49 -1.82
N ARG A 106 -3.20 -13.68 -0.89
CA ARG A 106 -2.60 -12.44 -0.42
C ARG A 106 -2.79 -12.30 1.07
N VAL A 107 -1.95 -11.49 1.69
CA VAL A 107 -2.05 -11.14 3.10
C VAL A 107 -2.70 -9.76 3.22
N GLY A 108 -3.73 -9.68 4.06
CA GLY A 108 -4.47 -8.47 4.39
C GLY A 108 -4.31 -8.06 5.85
N GLN A 109 -5.26 -7.28 6.34
CA GLN A 109 -5.19 -6.69 7.68
C GLN A 109 -5.10 -7.76 8.77
N GLY A 110 -4.17 -7.56 9.71
CA GLY A 110 -3.90 -8.47 10.82
C GLY A 110 -3.22 -9.76 10.38
N GLY A 111 -2.59 -9.79 9.20
CA GLY A 111 -1.94 -11.00 8.67
C GLY A 111 -2.93 -12.02 8.09
N ARG A 112 -4.22 -11.69 8.00
CA ARG A 112 -5.25 -12.60 7.48
C ARG A 112 -5.05 -12.85 5.99
N ARG A 113 -5.13 -14.11 5.59
CA ARG A 113 -5.01 -14.49 4.19
C ARG A 113 -6.36 -14.37 3.48
N PHE A 114 -6.35 -13.83 2.26
CA PHE A 114 -7.53 -13.70 1.42
C PHE A 114 -7.19 -13.94 -0.05
N LYS A 115 -8.22 -14.17 -0.88
CA LYS A 115 -8.04 -14.36 -2.33
C LYS A 115 -8.32 -13.04 -3.05
N ILE A 116 -7.30 -12.47 -3.67
CA ILE A 116 -7.46 -11.29 -4.52
C ILE A 116 -8.10 -11.69 -5.86
N TYR A 117 -9.08 -10.92 -6.33
CA TYR A 117 -9.70 -11.11 -7.63
C TYR A 117 -9.07 -10.19 -8.68
N LYS A 118 -8.67 -10.74 -9.82
CA LYS A 118 -8.21 -9.98 -10.99
C LYS A 118 -8.76 -10.59 -12.26
N PHE A 119 -8.75 -9.85 -13.36
CA PHE A 119 -8.90 -10.49 -14.66
C PHE A 119 -7.67 -11.30 -14.99
N ARG A 120 -7.88 -12.42 -15.69
CA ARG A 120 -6.82 -13.26 -16.20
C ARG A 120 -6.20 -12.57 -17.41
N THR A 121 -4.92 -12.24 -17.29
CA THR A 121 -4.15 -11.56 -18.34
C THR A 121 -3.06 -12.45 -18.95
N MET A 122 -2.93 -13.70 -18.48
CA MET A 122 -1.90 -14.65 -18.92
C MET A 122 -2.56 -15.97 -19.34
N HIS A 123 -1.90 -16.68 -20.25
CA HIS A 123 -2.34 -18.01 -20.69
C HIS A 123 -2.40 -18.99 -19.52
N LYS A 124 -3.31 -19.96 -19.58
CA LYS A 124 -3.44 -21.01 -18.57
C LYS A 124 -2.13 -21.81 -18.47
N GLY A 125 -1.62 -22.03 -17.26
CA GLY A 125 -0.35 -22.75 -17.04
C GLY A 125 0.91 -21.89 -17.08
N ALA A 126 0.79 -20.59 -17.33
CA ALA A 126 1.92 -19.64 -17.35
C ALA A 126 2.69 -19.49 -16.01
N HIS A 127 2.19 -20.07 -14.91
CA HIS A 127 2.78 -19.96 -13.57
C HIS A 127 3.92 -20.94 -13.29
N ASN A 128 4.25 -21.84 -14.22
CA ASN A 128 5.35 -22.79 -14.09
C ASN A 128 6.70 -22.07 -14.27
N GLY A 129 7.15 -21.34 -13.26
CA GLY A 129 8.46 -20.67 -13.25
C GLY A 129 8.39 -19.29 -12.60
N SER A 130 8.99 -19.19 -11.42
CA SER A 130 9.06 -18.05 -10.50
C SER A 130 9.85 -16.83 -11.01
N LYS A 131 9.71 -16.46 -12.29
CA LYS A 131 10.30 -15.22 -12.83
C LYS A 131 9.29 -14.09 -12.73
N LEU A 132 9.74 -12.94 -12.20
CA LEU A 132 9.00 -11.68 -12.26
C LEU A 132 8.52 -11.47 -13.70
N THR A 133 7.26 -11.05 -13.86
CA THR A 133 6.70 -10.78 -15.18
C THR A 133 7.41 -9.60 -15.81
N GLN A 134 8.00 -9.81 -16.99
CA GLN A 134 8.61 -8.75 -17.77
C GLN A 134 7.55 -8.00 -18.59
N ARG A 135 7.91 -6.83 -19.12
CA ARG A 135 6.98 -5.95 -19.86
C ARG A 135 6.44 -6.61 -21.13
N ASP A 136 7.29 -7.37 -21.83
CA ASP A 136 6.96 -8.15 -23.04
C ASP A 136 6.98 -9.65 -22.78
N ASP A 137 6.33 -10.08 -21.70
CA ASP A 137 6.27 -11.49 -21.34
C ASP A 137 5.36 -12.27 -22.32
N PRO A 138 5.88 -13.29 -23.05
CA PRO A 138 5.11 -14.04 -24.06
C PRO A 138 3.93 -14.81 -23.44
N ARG A 139 3.90 -14.95 -22.11
CA ARG A 139 2.80 -15.58 -21.39
C ARG A 139 1.56 -14.68 -21.31
N ILE A 140 1.68 -13.38 -21.59
CA ILE A 140 0.57 -12.41 -21.58
C ILE A 140 -0.27 -12.58 -22.85
N THR A 141 -1.59 -12.66 -22.69
CA THR A 141 -2.56 -12.71 -23.80
C THR A 141 -2.74 -11.33 -24.43
N ARG A 142 -3.19 -11.21 -25.68
CA ARG A 142 -3.36 -9.90 -26.35
C ARG A 142 -4.32 -8.99 -25.59
N ILE A 143 -5.48 -9.51 -25.19
CA ILE A 143 -6.44 -8.78 -24.34
C ILE A 143 -5.85 -8.52 -22.96
N GLY A 144 -5.11 -9.48 -22.40
CA GLY A 144 -4.41 -9.29 -21.13
C GLY A 144 -3.42 -8.12 -21.13
N GLY A 145 -2.68 -7.92 -22.21
CA GLY A 145 -1.78 -6.78 -22.38
C GLY A 145 -2.54 -5.45 -22.36
N PHE A 146 -3.66 -5.38 -23.09
CA PHE A 146 -4.56 -4.22 -23.06
C PHE A 146 -5.09 -3.94 -21.65
N LEU A 147 -5.62 -4.96 -20.96
CA LEU A 147 -6.17 -4.80 -19.62
C LEU A 147 -5.11 -4.29 -18.62
N ARG A 148 -3.88 -4.80 -18.68
CA ARG A 148 -2.76 -4.33 -17.83
C ARG A 148 -2.36 -2.89 -18.14
N LYS A 149 -2.29 -2.52 -19.43
CA LYS A 149 -1.90 -1.17 -19.86
C LYS A 149 -2.81 -0.12 -19.20
N TYR A 150 -4.11 -0.38 -19.18
CA TYR A 150 -5.13 0.50 -18.60
C TYR A 150 -5.48 0.17 -17.14
N SER A 151 -4.77 -0.77 -16.50
CA SER A 151 -5.06 -1.24 -15.13
C SER A 151 -6.49 -1.75 -14.93
N LEU A 152 -7.17 -2.16 -16.01
CA LEU A 152 -8.53 -2.71 -15.98
C LEU A 152 -8.55 -4.11 -15.38
N ASP A 153 -7.41 -4.82 -15.39
CA ASP A 153 -7.26 -6.14 -14.81
C ASP A 153 -7.47 -6.17 -13.29
N GLU A 154 -7.33 -5.02 -12.63
CA GLU A 154 -7.48 -4.88 -11.19
C GLU A 154 -8.90 -4.50 -10.75
N LEU A 155 -9.81 -4.15 -11.67
CA LEU A 155 -11.19 -3.76 -11.33
C LEU A 155 -11.98 -4.82 -10.54
N PRO A 156 -11.82 -6.14 -10.77
CA PRO A 156 -12.48 -7.15 -9.94
C PRO A 156 -12.13 -7.07 -8.44
N GLN A 157 -11.04 -6.41 -8.06
CA GLN A 157 -10.67 -6.19 -6.66
C GLN A 157 -11.68 -5.31 -5.90
N LEU A 158 -12.53 -4.54 -6.60
CA LEU A 158 -13.64 -3.82 -5.96
C LEU A 158 -14.56 -4.77 -5.18
N ILE A 159 -14.67 -6.04 -5.60
CA ILE A 159 -15.38 -7.08 -4.86
C ILE A 159 -14.69 -7.37 -3.53
N ASN A 160 -13.34 -7.46 -3.50
CA ASN A 160 -12.59 -7.62 -2.25
C ASN A 160 -12.78 -6.42 -1.31
N VAL A 161 -12.93 -5.21 -1.86
CA VAL A 161 -13.28 -4.04 -1.06
C VAL A 161 -14.67 -4.21 -0.47
N LEU A 162 -15.68 -4.61 -1.23
CA LEU A 162 -17.02 -4.85 -0.68
C LEU A 162 -17.04 -5.92 0.41
N ILE A 163 -16.32 -7.04 0.22
CA ILE A 163 -16.19 -8.12 1.22
C ILE A 163 -15.50 -7.63 2.50
N GLY A 164 -14.60 -6.65 2.38
CA GLY A 164 -13.86 -6.08 3.51
C GLY A 164 -12.45 -6.61 3.68
N ASP A 165 -11.95 -7.39 2.72
CA ASP A 165 -10.55 -7.84 2.64
C ASP A 165 -9.62 -6.67 2.31
N MET A 166 -10.10 -5.77 1.45
CA MET A 166 -9.35 -4.63 0.91
C MET A 166 -10.04 -3.30 1.17
N SER A 167 -9.33 -2.23 0.87
CA SER A 167 -9.71 -0.84 0.89
C SER A 167 -9.47 -0.22 -0.49
N LEU A 168 -10.12 0.90 -0.83
CA LEU A 168 -9.79 1.60 -2.07
C LEU A 168 -8.35 2.12 -2.07
N VAL A 169 -7.95 2.75 -0.96
CA VAL A 169 -6.61 3.32 -0.75
C VAL A 169 -5.92 2.60 0.41
N GLY A 170 -4.67 2.19 0.22
CA GLY A 170 -3.86 1.50 1.22
C GLY A 170 -2.59 0.87 0.65
N PRO A 171 -1.75 0.26 1.51
CA PRO A 171 -0.58 -0.50 1.06
C PRO A 171 -0.98 -1.64 0.12
N ARG A 172 -0.14 -1.97 -0.87
CA ARG A 172 -0.47 -3.06 -1.81
C ARG A 172 -0.49 -4.41 -1.09
N ALA A 173 -1.49 -5.25 -1.39
CA ALA A 173 -1.56 -6.61 -0.87
C ALA A 173 -0.37 -7.46 -1.35
N VAL A 174 0.32 -8.11 -0.43
CA VAL A 174 1.57 -8.84 -0.69
C VAL A 174 1.34 -10.36 -0.61
N VAL A 175 2.11 -11.14 -1.37
CA VAL A 175 2.11 -12.61 -1.29
C VAL A 175 2.58 -13.10 0.10
N PRO A 176 2.04 -14.22 0.62
CA PRO A 176 2.46 -14.76 1.92
C PRO A 176 3.97 -14.96 2.07
N CYS A 177 4.64 -15.54 1.07
CA CYS A 177 6.07 -15.82 1.11
C CYS A 177 6.98 -14.58 1.18
N VAL A 178 6.47 -13.40 0.80
CA VAL A 178 7.19 -12.13 0.96
C VAL A 178 6.91 -11.53 2.33
N VAL A 179 5.69 -11.67 2.84
CA VAL A 179 5.33 -11.23 4.20
C VAL A 179 6.09 -12.01 5.27
N GLU A 180 6.39 -13.29 5.03
CA GLU A 180 7.24 -14.10 5.91
C GLU A 180 8.64 -13.50 6.10
N LYS A 181 9.11 -12.70 5.13
CA LYS A 181 10.41 -12.00 5.17
C LYS A 181 10.32 -10.58 5.69
N PHE A 182 9.15 -10.11 6.11
CA PHE A 182 8.98 -8.76 6.65
C PHE A 182 9.62 -8.63 8.02
N GLY A 183 10.39 -7.55 8.20
CA GLY A 183 10.78 -7.06 9.51
C GLY A 183 9.61 -6.44 10.26
N ASP A 184 9.86 -6.03 11.50
CA ASP A 184 8.81 -5.48 12.37
C ASP A 184 8.19 -4.19 11.82
N LEU A 185 8.99 -3.39 11.13
CA LEU A 185 8.54 -2.14 10.53
C LEU A 185 7.60 -2.39 9.34
N GLU A 186 7.94 -3.28 8.42
CA GLU A 186 7.09 -3.63 7.28
C GLU A 186 5.79 -4.30 7.75
N ARG A 187 5.85 -5.09 8.84
CA ARG A 187 4.65 -5.68 9.46
C ARG A 187 3.64 -4.64 9.93
N MET A 188 4.06 -3.42 10.25
CA MET A 188 3.12 -2.32 10.55
C MET A 188 2.16 -2.06 9.39
N THR A 189 2.56 -2.32 8.15
CA THR A 189 1.67 -2.16 6.98
C THR A 189 0.46 -3.09 7.00
N LEU A 190 0.54 -4.19 7.76
CA LEU A 190 -0.55 -5.15 7.96
C LEU A 190 -1.56 -4.68 9.01
N ASN A 191 -1.33 -3.56 9.70
CA ASN A 191 -2.31 -3.00 10.66
C ASN A 191 -3.51 -2.35 9.95
N VAL A 192 -3.39 -2.08 8.66
CA VAL A 192 -4.44 -1.49 7.82
C VAL A 192 -4.86 -2.46 6.72
N ARG A 193 -6.06 -2.26 6.16
CA ARG A 193 -6.48 -3.03 4.98
C ARG A 193 -5.61 -2.66 3.79
N PRO A 194 -5.16 -3.63 2.98
CA PRO A 194 -4.46 -3.32 1.76
C PRO A 194 -5.38 -2.59 0.76
N GLY A 195 -4.78 -1.73 -0.05
CA GLY A 195 -5.45 -0.89 -1.03
C GLY A 195 -5.43 -1.45 -2.45
N ILE A 196 -6.46 -1.13 -3.24
CA ILE A 196 -6.38 -1.24 -4.71
C ILE A 196 -5.31 -0.27 -5.22
N THR A 197 -5.41 1.00 -4.81
CA THR A 197 -4.38 2.02 -5.01
C THR A 197 -3.70 2.37 -3.69
N GLY A 198 -2.57 3.07 -3.76
CA GLY A 198 -1.77 3.43 -2.60
C GLY A 198 -0.66 4.40 -2.97
N LEU A 199 0.03 4.94 -1.96
CA LEU A 199 1.07 5.95 -2.14
C LEU A 199 2.19 5.45 -3.06
N ALA A 200 2.69 4.23 -2.84
CA ALA A 200 3.69 3.62 -3.71
C ALA A 200 3.20 3.49 -5.17
N GLN A 201 1.92 3.15 -5.36
CA GLN A 201 1.31 2.98 -6.68
C GLN A 201 1.10 4.30 -7.43
N VAL A 202 1.10 5.46 -6.76
CA VAL A 202 0.99 6.77 -7.42
C VAL A 202 2.32 7.53 -7.47
N SER A 203 3.36 7.03 -6.80
CA SER A 203 4.68 7.67 -6.77
C SER A 203 5.67 7.10 -7.80
N GLY A 204 5.44 5.89 -8.33
CA GLY A 204 6.30 5.31 -9.38
C GLY A 204 5.95 3.89 -9.81
N ARG A 205 5.05 3.18 -9.08
CA ARG A 205 4.61 1.80 -9.38
C ARG A 205 5.79 0.84 -9.58
N ASP A 206 6.07 0.47 -10.82
CA ASP A 206 7.01 -0.59 -11.18
C ASP A 206 8.45 -0.09 -11.25
N GLU A 207 8.65 1.23 -11.36
CA GLU A 207 9.98 1.87 -11.35
C GLU A 207 10.62 1.86 -9.96
N LEU A 208 9.80 1.76 -8.90
CA LEU A 208 10.28 1.76 -7.53
C LEU A 208 10.82 0.40 -7.11
N GLY A 209 11.95 0.42 -6.41
CA GLY A 209 12.53 -0.74 -5.74
C GLY A 209 11.65 -1.27 -4.61
N PHE A 210 11.94 -2.48 -4.11
CA PHE A 210 11.20 -3.08 -3.01
C PHE A 210 11.27 -2.21 -1.73
N LEU A 211 12.46 -1.74 -1.36
CA LEU A 211 12.67 -0.91 -0.18
C LEU A 211 11.89 0.42 -0.27
N GLU A 212 11.94 1.09 -1.42
CA GLU A 212 11.20 2.34 -1.63
C GLU A 212 9.69 2.16 -1.51
N LYS A 213 9.15 1.07 -2.08
CA LYS A 213 7.74 0.69 -1.93
C LYS A 213 7.39 0.47 -0.47
N SER A 214 8.21 -0.26 0.27
CA SER A 214 8.02 -0.51 1.69
C SER A 214 8.02 0.81 2.49
N LEU A 215 9.00 1.68 2.26
CA LEU A 215 9.09 2.99 2.91
C LEU A 215 7.86 3.86 2.65
N LEU A 216 7.38 3.92 1.40
CA LEU A 216 6.15 4.66 1.06
C LEU A 216 4.91 4.04 1.71
N ASN A 217 4.82 2.72 1.79
CA ASN A 217 3.72 2.04 2.49
C ASN A 217 3.75 2.33 3.99
N ILE A 218 4.92 2.30 4.62
CA ILE A 218 5.11 2.64 6.03
C ILE A 218 4.75 4.11 6.27
N TYR A 219 5.23 5.00 5.40
CA TYR A 219 4.90 6.42 5.46
C TYR A 219 3.39 6.66 5.37
N TYR A 220 2.71 5.95 4.47
CA TYR A 220 1.26 6.00 4.35
C TYR A 220 0.57 5.62 5.66
N VAL A 221 0.95 4.49 6.24
CA VAL A 221 0.33 3.98 7.49
C VAL A 221 0.56 4.95 8.65
N LYS A 222 1.76 5.53 8.77
CA LYS A 222 2.08 6.51 9.82
C LYS A 222 1.38 7.86 9.61
N ASN A 223 1.19 8.27 8.37
CA ASN A 223 0.62 9.58 8.02
C ASN A 223 -0.85 9.51 7.59
N TYR A 224 -1.51 8.39 7.88
CA TYR A 224 -2.89 8.16 7.50
C TYR A 224 -3.82 9.32 7.91
N SER A 225 -4.64 9.75 6.96
CA SER A 225 -5.79 10.63 7.17
C SER A 225 -6.74 10.51 5.98
N LEU A 226 -8.02 10.82 6.18
CA LEU A 226 -9.01 10.81 5.10
C LEU A 226 -8.64 11.78 3.97
N LEU A 227 -8.09 12.95 4.31
CA LEU A 227 -7.60 13.91 3.32
C LEU A 227 -6.41 13.34 2.53
N PHE A 228 -5.54 12.57 3.17
CA PHE A 228 -4.43 11.94 2.47
C PHE A 228 -4.89 10.84 1.51
N ASP A 229 -5.88 10.03 1.90
CA ASP A 229 -6.53 9.08 1.00
C ASP A 229 -7.14 9.78 -0.21
N PHE A 230 -7.84 10.89 0.00
CA PHE A 230 -8.44 11.67 -1.08
C PHE A 230 -7.38 12.20 -2.06
N LYS A 231 -6.24 12.71 -1.55
CA LYS A 231 -5.11 13.12 -2.40
C LYS A 231 -4.56 11.95 -3.24
N ILE A 232 -4.39 10.77 -2.63
CA ILE A 232 -3.91 9.57 -3.34
C ILE A 232 -4.94 9.14 -4.39
N PHE A 233 -6.23 9.19 -4.07
CA PHE A 233 -7.30 8.84 -5.00
C PHE A 233 -7.32 9.75 -6.24
N ILE A 234 -7.25 11.08 -6.04
CA ILE A 234 -7.12 12.04 -7.15
C ILE A 234 -5.87 11.77 -7.97
N LYS A 235 -4.73 11.60 -7.31
CA LYS A 235 -3.46 11.30 -8.01
C LYS A 235 -3.57 10.01 -8.83
N THR A 236 -4.27 9.00 -8.31
CA THR A 236 -4.54 7.74 -9.02
C THR A 236 -5.30 7.99 -10.32
N PHE A 237 -6.36 8.81 -10.28
CA PHE A 237 -7.16 9.16 -11.46
C PHE A 237 -6.28 9.79 -12.54
N PHE A 238 -5.47 10.79 -12.18
CA PHE A 238 -4.54 11.43 -13.12
C PHE A 238 -3.46 10.47 -13.64
N THR A 239 -2.86 9.64 -12.77
CA THR A 239 -1.85 8.66 -13.19
C THR A 239 -2.41 7.65 -14.20
N VAL A 240 -3.66 7.21 -14.02
CA VAL A 240 -4.32 6.30 -14.97
C VAL A 240 -4.66 7.03 -16.28
N LEU A 241 -5.13 8.28 -16.20
CA LEU A 241 -5.50 9.07 -17.38
C LEU A 241 -4.28 9.53 -18.21
N SER A 242 -3.17 9.94 -17.59
CA SER A 242 -1.95 10.31 -18.30
C SER A 242 -1.39 9.16 -19.14
N ARG A 243 -1.64 7.90 -18.74
CA ARG A 243 -1.30 6.72 -19.56
C ARG A 243 -2.20 6.55 -20.78
N VAL A 244 -3.42 7.09 -20.76
CA VAL A 244 -4.28 7.19 -21.94
C VAL A 244 -3.71 8.21 -22.93
N GLY A 245 -3.02 9.24 -22.42
CA GLY A 245 -2.36 10.29 -23.22
C GLY A 245 -0.97 9.94 -23.77
N THR A 246 -0.17 9.10 -23.09
CA THR A 246 1.14 8.64 -23.60
C THR A 246 1.01 7.47 -24.58
N ASN A 247 0.19 7.64 -25.62
CA ASN A 247 0.32 6.89 -26.86
C ASN A 247 1.22 7.72 -27.79
N GLY A 248 2.54 7.51 -27.76
CA GLY A 248 3.36 7.96 -28.91
C GLY A 248 4.74 8.56 -28.71
N THR A 249 5.37 8.55 -27.54
CA THR A 249 6.79 8.96 -27.44
C THR A 249 7.59 7.99 -26.59
N ARG A 250 8.18 7.00 -27.27
CA ARG A 250 9.43 6.37 -26.85
C ARG A 250 10.48 7.50 -26.88
N LEU A 251 11.14 7.73 -25.75
CA LEU A 251 12.47 8.31 -25.78
C LEU A 251 13.42 7.12 -25.64
N ASP A 252 14.23 6.99 -26.68
CA ASP A 252 15.28 5.99 -26.87
C ASP A 252 16.37 6.08 -25.79
#